data_AF-A0A0C3QTP2-F1
#
_entry.id   AF-A0A0C3QTP2-F1
#
_cell.length_a   1.000
_cell.length_b   1.000
_cell.length_c   1.000
_cell.angle_alpha   90.00
_cell.angle_beta   90.00
_cell.angle_gamma   90.00
#
_symmetry.space_group_name_H-M   'P 1'
#
loop_
_entity.id
_entity.type
_entity.pdbx_description
1 polymer ?
#
loop_
_entity_poly.entity_id
_entity_poly.type
_entity_poly.pdbx_seq_one_letter_code
_entity_poly.pdbx_strand_id
1 'polypeptide(L)'
;MSSWEQRTDYLVEVAQRCLRGHQSFDLCRSHLVAASQISKGTIYNHFTTEADLVVAVACAQYQGWLNAAESEQQGDTDPFECYLFHHCQRLYDVLAQKRFVIERMMPNQELLQQASEVYRDRFNDLFAQYCQWNQGMISAVGDRPGFDRYELLKNYIRGTMINSDDGLKCCDDVQTYYQFSYAMAQLMGHSDRRIPTKQTFSVWLAQREPQQTNAAA
;
A
#
# COMPACT_ATOMS: atom_id res chain seq x y z
N MET A 1 -8.14 -17.53 15.45
CA MET A 1 -7.33 -17.69 14.23
C MET A 1 -6.93 -19.15 14.12
N SER A 2 -7.32 -19.79 13.02
CA SER A 2 -6.97 -21.20 12.79
C SER A 2 -5.48 -21.33 12.42
N SER A 3 -4.89 -22.51 12.64
CA SER A 3 -3.50 -22.80 12.22
C SER A 3 -3.28 -22.66 10.71
N TRP A 4 -4.36 -22.72 9.92
CA TRP A 4 -4.36 -22.54 8.47
C TRP A 4 -4.20 -21.06 8.07
N GLU A 5 -4.97 -20.17 8.69
CA GLU A 5 -4.89 -18.72 8.45
C GLU A 5 -3.52 -18.20 8.86
N GLN A 6 -3.05 -18.56 10.05
CA GLN A 6 -1.72 -18.16 10.55
C GLN A 6 -0.60 -18.57 9.59
N ARG A 7 -0.70 -19.76 8.97
CA ARG A 7 0.28 -20.23 8.00
C ARG A 7 0.18 -19.47 6.67
N THR A 8 -1.04 -19.13 6.25
CA THR A 8 -1.25 -18.31 5.05
C THR A 8 -0.64 -16.93 5.24
N ASP A 9 -0.90 -16.29 6.37
CA ASP A 9 -0.35 -14.98 6.70
C ASP A 9 1.19 -15.01 6.73
N TYR A 10 1.79 -16.04 7.35
CA TYR A 10 3.23 -16.23 7.33
C TYR A 10 3.80 -16.40 5.91
N LEU A 11 3.16 -17.22 5.07
CA LEU A 11 3.62 -17.41 3.68
C LEU A 11 3.52 -16.12 2.85
N VAL A 12 2.48 -15.32 3.07
CA VAL A 12 2.34 -14.01 2.42
C VAL A 12 3.39 -13.03 2.92
N GLU A 13 3.71 -13.04 4.21
CA GLU A 13 4.79 -12.23 4.77
C GLU A 13 6.14 -12.60 4.15
N VAL A 14 6.45 -13.90 4.02
CA VAL A 14 7.64 -14.38 3.32
C VAL A 14 7.65 -13.90 1.87
N ALA A 15 6.51 -13.99 1.16
CA ALA A 15 6.38 -13.50 -0.20
C ALA A 15 6.69 -12.00 -0.32
N GLN A 16 6.13 -11.18 0.56
CA GLN A 16 6.36 -9.73 0.61
C GLN A 16 7.84 -9.41 0.88
N ARG A 17 8.52 -10.18 1.73
CA ARG A 17 9.97 -10.02 1.97
C ARG A 17 10.78 -10.40 0.73
N CYS A 18 10.44 -11.49 0.05
CA CYS A 18 11.12 -11.91 -1.18
C CYS A 18 10.96 -10.90 -2.32
N LEU A 19 9.85 -10.17 -2.37
CA LEU A 19 9.58 -9.15 -3.39
C LEU A 19 10.23 -7.78 -3.09
N ARG A 20 10.96 -7.61 -1.98
CA ARG A 20 11.55 -6.32 -1.63
C ARG A 20 12.56 -5.87 -2.68
N GLY A 21 12.37 -4.66 -3.22
CA GLY A 21 13.22 -4.07 -4.25
C GLY A 21 12.99 -4.62 -5.66
N HIS A 22 12.02 -5.53 -5.83
CA HIS A 22 11.65 -6.01 -7.16
C HIS A 22 10.70 -5.01 -7.83
N GLN A 23 10.90 -4.80 -9.13
CA GLN A 23 10.03 -3.93 -9.96
C GLN A 23 8.98 -4.71 -10.76
N SER A 24 9.11 -6.03 -10.81
CA SER A 24 8.18 -6.97 -11.44
C SER A 24 7.82 -8.08 -10.45
N PHE A 25 6.66 -8.70 -10.65
CA PHE A 25 6.25 -9.84 -9.83
C PHE A 25 6.78 -11.13 -10.47
N ASP A 26 7.97 -11.56 -10.06
CA ASP A 26 8.66 -12.77 -10.53
C ASP A 26 8.67 -13.90 -9.49
N LEU A 27 7.94 -13.72 -8.39
CA LEU A 27 7.83 -14.69 -7.30
C LEU A 27 6.83 -15.81 -7.65
N CYS A 28 7.32 -17.03 -7.78
CA CYS A 28 6.50 -18.23 -7.92
C CYS A 28 6.36 -18.98 -6.58
N ARG A 29 5.33 -19.83 -6.45
CA ARG A 29 5.15 -20.73 -5.29
C ARG A 29 6.37 -21.60 -4.97
N SER A 30 7.17 -21.98 -5.97
CA SER A 30 8.42 -22.72 -5.77
C SER A 30 9.48 -21.93 -5.00
N HIS A 31 9.54 -20.61 -5.16
CA HIS A 31 10.49 -19.76 -4.45
C HIS A 31 10.17 -19.72 -2.95
N LEU A 32 8.89 -19.80 -2.59
CA LEU A 32 8.46 -19.84 -1.19
C LEU A 32 8.93 -21.10 -0.46
N VAL A 33 9.15 -22.23 -1.14
CA VAL A 33 9.63 -23.47 -0.50
C VAL A 33 10.99 -23.22 0.17
N ALA A 34 11.92 -22.62 -0.57
CA ALA A 34 13.25 -22.31 -0.07
C ALA A 34 13.22 -21.22 1.02
N ALA A 35 12.37 -20.21 0.83
CA ALA A 35 12.31 -19.05 1.72
C ALA A 35 11.57 -19.31 3.05
N SER A 36 10.60 -20.23 3.08
CA SER A 36 9.72 -20.47 4.25
C SER A 36 10.03 -21.76 5.02
N GLN A 37 10.85 -22.65 4.46
CA GLN A 37 11.08 -24.01 5.00
C GLN A 37 9.78 -24.85 5.14
N ILE A 38 8.71 -24.46 4.44
CA ILE A 38 7.45 -25.21 4.37
C ILE A 38 7.47 -26.13 3.15
N SER A 39 6.91 -27.33 3.29
CA SER A 39 6.88 -28.32 2.22
C SER A 39 6.16 -27.79 0.96
N LYS A 40 6.63 -28.19 -0.22
CA LYS A 40 6.01 -27.85 -1.51
C LYS A 40 4.51 -28.19 -1.54
N GLY A 41 4.13 -29.38 -1.05
CA GLY A 41 2.73 -29.79 -1.01
C GLY A 41 1.86 -28.85 -0.18
N THR A 42 2.37 -28.40 0.97
CA THR A 42 1.65 -27.43 1.81
C THR A 42 1.47 -26.09 1.10
N ILE A 43 2.52 -25.53 0.49
CA ILE A 43 2.44 -24.24 -0.22
C ILE A 43 1.43 -24.30 -1.36
N TYR A 44 1.42 -25.40 -2.13
CA TYR A 44 0.52 -25.57 -3.27
C TYR A 44 -0.94 -25.80 -2.82
N ASN A 45 -1.15 -26.25 -1.59
CA ASN A 45 -2.50 -26.31 -0.99
C ASN A 45 -2.97 -24.92 -0.52
N HIS A 46 -2.07 -24.03 -0.11
CA HIS A 46 -2.42 -22.64 0.26
C HIS A 46 -2.62 -21.76 -0.98
N PHE A 47 -1.85 -21.98 -2.04
CA PHE A 47 -1.93 -21.26 -3.31
C PHE A 47 -2.05 -22.26 -4.45
N THR A 48 -3.29 -22.45 -4.94
CA THR A 48 -3.60 -23.43 -5.99
C THR A 48 -3.11 -22.98 -7.37
N THR A 49 -3.01 -21.67 -7.59
CA THR A 49 -2.42 -21.05 -8.78
C THR A 49 -1.34 -20.04 -8.41
N GLU A 50 -0.55 -19.57 -9.38
CA GLU A 50 0.36 -18.42 -9.15
C GLU A 50 -0.44 -17.13 -8.92
N ALA A 51 -1.61 -17.00 -9.54
CA ALA A 51 -2.50 -15.86 -9.33
C ALA A 51 -2.96 -15.78 -7.87
N ASP A 52 -3.24 -16.91 -7.20
CA ASP A 52 -3.55 -16.93 -5.77
C ASP A 52 -2.47 -16.24 -4.94
N LEU A 53 -1.19 -16.50 -5.24
CA LEU A 53 -0.07 -15.88 -4.52
C LEU A 53 -0.02 -14.36 -4.75
N VAL A 54 -0.17 -13.91 -6.00
CA VAL A 54 -0.19 -12.48 -6.33
C VAL A 54 -1.36 -11.78 -5.62
N VAL A 55 -2.55 -12.37 -5.69
CA VAL A 55 -3.76 -11.82 -5.07
C VAL A 55 -3.64 -11.84 -3.55
N ALA A 56 -3.06 -12.88 -2.94
CA ALA A 56 -2.83 -12.93 -1.51
C ALA A 56 -1.88 -11.83 -1.02
N VAL A 57 -0.79 -11.56 -1.76
CA VAL A 57 0.11 -10.43 -1.48
C VAL A 57 -0.63 -9.11 -1.58
N ALA A 58 -1.50 -8.94 -2.60
CA ALA A 58 -2.34 -7.76 -2.73
C ALA A 58 -3.30 -7.59 -1.56
N CYS A 59 -4.02 -8.64 -1.17
CA CYS A 59 -4.91 -8.63 -0.01
C CYS A 59 -4.17 -8.18 1.26
N ALA A 60 -2.99 -8.72 1.52
CA ALA A 60 -2.21 -8.33 2.69
C ALA A 60 -1.78 -6.86 2.65
N GLN A 61 -1.44 -6.31 1.48
CA GLN A 61 -1.11 -4.88 1.36
C GLN A 61 -2.34 -3.98 1.57
N TYR A 62 -3.46 -4.27 0.92
CA TYR A 62 -4.70 -3.50 1.10
C TYR A 62 -5.22 -3.57 2.55
N GLN A 63 -5.17 -4.76 3.17
CA GLN A 63 -5.48 -4.90 4.59
C GLN A 63 -4.54 -4.06 5.46
N GLY A 64 -3.25 -4.07 5.18
CA GLY A 64 -2.27 -3.24 5.89
C GLY A 64 -2.58 -1.75 5.78
N TRP A 65 -2.99 -1.27 4.60
CA TRP A 65 -3.42 0.11 4.41
C TRP A 65 -4.70 0.44 5.16
N LEU A 66 -5.70 -0.44 5.14
CA LEU A 66 -6.94 -0.26 5.89
C LEU A 66 -6.69 -0.20 7.40
N ASN A 67 -5.86 -1.10 7.93
CA ASN A 67 -5.50 -1.10 9.35
C ASN A 67 -4.74 0.18 9.75
N ALA A 68 -3.83 0.66 8.89
CA ALA A 68 -3.13 1.92 9.12
C ALA A 68 -4.11 3.11 9.11
N ALA A 69 -5.01 3.14 8.11
CA ALA A 69 -6.03 4.18 8.00
C ALA A 69 -6.97 4.21 9.22
N GLU A 70 -7.41 3.04 9.71
CA GLU A 70 -8.22 2.94 10.92
C GLU A 70 -7.46 3.49 12.14
N SER A 71 -6.19 3.13 12.31
CA SER A 71 -5.36 3.64 13.40
C SER A 71 -5.11 5.15 13.32
N GLU A 72 -4.96 5.70 12.11
CA GLU A 72 -4.72 7.13 11.86
C GLU A 72 -5.98 7.99 12.13
N GLN A 73 -7.16 7.38 12.03
CA GLN A 73 -8.45 7.98 12.35
C GLN A 73 -8.81 7.88 13.84
N GLN A 74 -8.02 7.18 14.66
CA GLN A 74 -8.22 7.14 16.11
C GLN A 74 -7.80 8.48 16.75
N GLY A 75 -8.73 9.42 16.79
CA GLY A 75 -8.56 10.77 17.34
C GLY A 75 -9.35 11.82 16.54
N ASP A 76 -9.53 13.02 17.09
CA ASP A 76 -10.11 14.17 16.35
C ASP A 76 -9.10 14.77 15.34
N THR A 77 -8.57 13.92 14.45
CA THR A 77 -7.59 14.31 13.42
C THR A 77 -8.32 14.92 12.21
N ASP A 78 -7.82 16.05 11.69
CA ASP A 78 -8.35 16.66 10.44
C ASP A 78 -8.31 15.64 9.28
N PRO A 79 -9.43 15.33 8.62
CA PRO A 79 -9.47 14.37 7.52
C PRO A 79 -8.49 14.71 6.39
N PHE A 80 -8.21 16.00 6.18
CA PHE A 80 -7.27 16.41 5.13
C PHE A 80 -5.85 16.01 5.48
N GLU A 81 -5.37 16.33 6.68
CA GLU A 81 -4.06 15.89 7.13
C GLU A 81 -3.95 14.35 7.19
N CYS A 82 -4.99 13.68 7.70
CA CYS A 82 -5.04 12.22 7.74
C CYS A 82 -4.86 11.61 6.33
N TYR A 83 -5.58 12.12 5.32
CA TYR A 83 -5.45 11.64 3.95
C TYR A 83 -4.04 11.88 3.37
N LEU A 84 -3.46 13.06 3.60
CA LEU A 84 -2.13 13.38 3.10
C LEU A 84 -1.06 12.48 3.75
N PHE A 85 -1.08 12.35 5.07
CA PHE A 85 -0.09 11.56 5.80
C PHE A 85 -0.24 10.06 5.56
N HIS A 86 -1.46 9.55 5.39
CA HIS A 86 -1.71 8.15 5.02
C HIS A 86 -0.96 7.78 3.72
N HIS A 87 -1.14 8.59 2.67
CA HIS A 87 -0.49 8.32 1.39
C HIS A 87 1.02 8.62 1.44
N CYS A 88 1.46 9.62 2.21
CA CYS A 88 2.89 9.83 2.46
C CYS A 88 3.54 8.64 3.16
N GLN A 89 2.87 8.01 4.12
CA GLN A 89 3.35 6.79 4.79
C GLN A 89 3.48 5.64 3.81
N ARG A 90 2.49 5.44 2.93
CA ARG A 90 2.57 4.43 1.87
C ARG A 90 3.78 4.65 0.95
N LEU A 91 4.03 5.90 0.55
CA LEU A 91 5.20 6.25 -0.27
C LEU A 91 6.51 6.02 0.49
N TYR A 92 6.55 6.37 1.78
CA TYR A 92 7.71 6.10 2.63
C TYR A 92 7.99 4.60 2.72
N ASP A 93 6.97 3.76 2.90
CA ASP A 93 7.13 2.31 2.97
C ASP A 93 7.69 1.72 1.66
N VAL A 94 7.27 2.25 0.51
CA VAL A 94 7.87 1.90 -0.80
C VAL A 94 9.36 2.26 -0.83
N LEU A 95 9.69 3.51 -0.49
CA LEU A 95 11.07 4.02 -0.62
C LEU A 95 12.04 3.43 0.42
N ALA A 96 11.62 3.36 1.68
CA ALA A 96 12.44 2.99 2.83
C ALA A 96 12.55 1.47 3.00
N GLN A 97 11.43 0.75 2.89
CA GLN A 97 11.40 -0.71 3.09
C GLN A 97 11.53 -1.47 1.77
N LYS A 98 11.66 -0.75 0.65
CA LYS A 98 11.66 -1.32 -0.71
C LYS A 98 10.45 -2.22 -0.93
N ARG A 99 9.27 -1.84 -0.39
CA ARG A 99 8.06 -2.65 -0.57
C ARG A 99 7.69 -2.70 -2.05
N PHE A 100 7.34 -3.89 -2.53
CA PHE A 100 6.81 -4.07 -3.87
C PHE A 100 5.55 -3.24 -4.10
N VAL A 101 5.52 -2.48 -5.19
CA VAL A 101 4.39 -1.65 -5.60
C VAL A 101 3.32 -2.52 -6.27
N ILE A 102 2.37 -3.04 -5.48
CA ILE A 102 1.32 -3.95 -6.00
C ILE A 102 0.43 -3.29 -7.05
N GLU A 103 0.39 -1.96 -7.11
CA GLU A 103 -0.36 -1.20 -8.10
C GLU A 103 0.16 -1.41 -9.53
N ARG A 104 1.33 -2.02 -9.72
CA ARG A 104 1.79 -2.53 -11.01
C ARG A 104 0.95 -3.72 -11.49
N MET A 105 0.45 -4.54 -10.55
CA MET A 105 -0.27 -5.78 -10.81
C MET A 105 -1.77 -5.66 -10.58
N MET A 106 -2.21 -4.85 -9.61
CA MET A 106 -3.59 -4.81 -9.14
C MET A 106 -4.17 -3.39 -9.12
N PRO A 107 -5.47 -3.22 -9.40
CA PRO A 107 -6.42 -4.25 -9.83
C PRO A 107 -6.18 -4.72 -11.27
N ASN A 108 -6.32 -6.03 -11.52
CA ASN A 108 -6.24 -6.64 -12.86
C ASN A 108 -7.26 -7.78 -12.97
N GLN A 109 -8.25 -7.63 -13.86
CA GLN A 109 -9.35 -8.58 -14.00
C GLN A 109 -8.92 -9.93 -14.57
N GLU A 110 -7.98 -9.96 -15.51
CA GLU A 110 -7.48 -11.22 -16.09
C GLU A 110 -6.75 -12.04 -15.02
N LEU A 111 -6.00 -11.37 -14.13
CA LEU A 111 -5.32 -12.01 -13.03
C LEU A 111 -6.32 -12.53 -11.98
N LEU A 112 -7.35 -11.74 -11.65
CA LEU A 112 -8.41 -12.15 -10.74
C LEU A 112 -9.22 -13.36 -11.25
N GLN A 113 -9.42 -13.48 -12.56
CA GLN A 113 -10.10 -14.64 -13.17
C GLN A 113 -9.29 -15.93 -13.02
N GLN A 114 -7.96 -15.83 -12.91
CA GLN A 114 -7.06 -16.98 -12.72
C GLN A 114 -6.86 -17.34 -11.25
N ALA A 115 -7.23 -16.46 -10.33
CA ALA A 115 -7.22 -16.74 -8.91
C ALA A 115 -8.45 -17.58 -8.51
N SER A 116 -8.26 -18.43 -7.51
CA SER A 116 -9.35 -19.13 -6.85
C SER A 116 -10.32 -18.15 -6.19
N GLU A 117 -11.57 -18.61 -6.04
CA GLU A 117 -12.68 -17.81 -5.55
C GLU A 117 -12.38 -17.16 -4.19
N VAL A 118 -11.78 -17.91 -3.25
CA VAL A 118 -11.44 -17.42 -1.91
C VAL A 118 -10.53 -16.19 -1.95
N TYR A 119 -9.49 -16.17 -2.79
CA TYR A 119 -8.59 -15.02 -2.90
C TYR A 119 -9.22 -13.88 -3.69
N ARG A 120 -9.94 -14.19 -4.77
CA ARG A 120 -10.64 -13.18 -5.57
C ARG A 120 -11.66 -12.42 -4.75
N ASP A 121 -12.49 -13.12 -3.97
CA ASP A 121 -13.55 -12.51 -3.18
C ASP A 121 -12.97 -11.67 -2.05
N ARG A 122 -11.94 -12.18 -1.37
CA ARG A 122 -11.19 -11.42 -0.36
C ARG A 122 -10.57 -10.14 -0.94
N PHE A 123 -9.98 -10.21 -2.14
CA PHE A 123 -9.43 -9.03 -2.79
C PHE A 123 -10.52 -8.02 -3.14
N ASN A 124 -11.62 -8.47 -3.74
CA ASN A 124 -12.71 -7.58 -4.14
C ASN A 124 -13.30 -6.83 -2.93
N ASP A 125 -13.47 -7.52 -1.80
CA ASP A 125 -13.92 -6.92 -0.54
C ASP A 125 -12.94 -5.86 -0.03
N LEU A 126 -11.66 -6.21 0.14
CA LEU A 126 -10.63 -5.28 0.62
C LEU A 126 -10.42 -4.08 -0.31
N PHE A 127 -10.46 -4.32 -1.62
CA PHE A 127 -10.35 -3.27 -2.63
C PHE A 127 -11.55 -2.33 -2.54
N ALA A 128 -12.78 -2.86 -2.45
CA ALA A 128 -13.98 -2.05 -2.29
C ALA A 128 -13.95 -1.22 -1.00
N GLN A 129 -13.53 -1.81 0.12
CA GLN A 129 -13.36 -1.09 1.39
C GLN A 129 -12.35 0.04 1.28
N TYR A 130 -11.19 -0.18 0.64
CA TYR A 130 -10.18 0.86 0.47
C TYR A 130 -10.64 1.96 -0.49
N CYS A 131 -11.38 1.62 -1.55
CA CYS A 131 -12.03 2.59 -2.43
C CYS A 131 -13.03 3.45 -1.64
N GLN A 132 -13.88 2.82 -0.84
CA GLN A 132 -14.88 3.49 -0.01
C GLN A 132 -14.22 4.41 1.02
N TRP A 133 -13.12 3.96 1.66
CA TRP A 133 -12.36 4.79 2.58
C TRP A 133 -11.80 6.03 1.89
N ASN A 134 -11.17 5.88 0.72
CA ASN A 134 -10.64 7.02 -0.04
C ASN A 134 -11.74 8.02 -0.42
N GLN A 135 -12.87 7.53 -0.93
CA GLN A 135 -14.02 8.37 -1.26
C GLN A 135 -14.58 9.09 -0.03
N GLY A 136 -14.76 8.36 1.07
CA GLY A 136 -15.24 8.91 2.34
C GLY A 136 -14.32 10.01 2.89
N MET A 137 -13.00 9.82 2.80
CA MET A 137 -12.03 10.83 3.21
C MET A 137 -12.10 12.08 2.34
N ILE A 138 -12.17 11.93 1.02
CA ILE A 138 -12.31 13.06 0.09
C ILE A 138 -13.59 13.86 0.42
N SER A 139 -14.71 13.17 0.66
CA SER A 139 -15.97 13.83 1.03
C SER A 139 -15.91 14.48 2.41
N ALA A 140 -15.23 13.87 3.38
CA ALA A 140 -15.04 14.45 4.72
C ALA A 140 -14.18 15.72 4.71
N VAL A 141 -13.20 15.82 3.80
CA VAL A 141 -12.44 17.07 3.58
C VAL A 141 -13.34 18.17 3.00
N GLY A 142 -14.28 17.77 2.14
CA GLY A 142 -15.31 18.61 1.54
C GLY A 142 -15.35 18.45 0.02
N ASP A 143 -16.53 18.11 -0.50
CA ASP A 143 -16.72 17.88 -1.93
C ASP A 143 -16.60 19.20 -2.73
N ARG A 144 -15.89 19.11 -3.87
CA ARG A 144 -15.75 20.21 -4.83
C ARG A 144 -16.28 19.77 -6.20
N PRO A 145 -17.34 20.40 -6.74
CA PRO A 145 -17.94 19.99 -8.01
C PRO A 145 -16.98 20.17 -9.20
N GLY A 146 -17.30 19.52 -10.31
CA GLY A 146 -16.66 19.73 -11.61
C GLY A 146 -15.72 18.61 -12.09
N PHE A 147 -15.17 17.81 -11.18
CA PHE A 147 -14.31 16.68 -11.54
C PHE A 147 -14.54 15.46 -10.64
N ASP A 148 -14.27 14.28 -11.17
CA ASP A 148 -14.14 13.07 -10.37
C ASP A 148 -12.81 13.10 -9.61
N ARG A 149 -12.87 13.64 -8.39
CA ARG A 149 -11.69 13.84 -7.52
C ARG A 149 -11.07 12.52 -7.09
N TYR A 150 -11.91 11.50 -6.88
CA TYR A 150 -11.46 10.17 -6.51
C TYR A 150 -10.63 9.55 -7.64
N GLU A 151 -11.13 9.56 -8.88
CA GLU A 151 -10.39 9.02 -10.03
C GLU A 151 -9.07 9.78 -10.27
N LEU A 152 -9.09 11.12 -10.17
CA LEU A 152 -7.88 11.94 -10.31
C LEU A 152 -6.81 11.58 -9.27
N LEU A 153 -7.20 11.53 -8.00
CA LEU A 153 -6.29 11.20 -6.90
C LEU A 153 -5.78 9.76 -7.00
N LYS A 154 -6.66 8.80 -7.28
CA LYS A 154 -6.31 7.38 -7.45
C LYS A 154 -5.22 7.20 -8.52
N ASN A 155 -5.40 7.82 -9.69
CA ASN A 155 -4.44 7.72 -10.79
C ASN A 155 -3.12 8.44 -10.47
N TYR A 156 -3.18 9.61 -9.83
CA TYR A 156 -1.98 10.33 -9.41
C TYR A 156 -1.16 9.57 -8.36
N ILE A 157 -1.82 9.05 -7.33
CA ILE A 157 -1.18 8.29 -6.25
C ILE A 157 -0.53 7.02 -6.83
N ARG A 158 -1.27 6.24 -7.63
CA ARG A 158 -0.74 5.07 -8.32
C ARG A 158 0.51 5.40 -9.14
N GLY A 159 0.42 6.42 -10.01
CA GLY A 159 1.55 6.84 -10.84
C GLY A 159 2.74 7.31 -10.00
N THR A 160 2.49 8.00 -8.89
CA THR A 160 3.56 8.47 -8.00
C THR A 160 4.26 7.32 -7.28
N MET A 161 3.54 6.29 -6.84
CA MET A 161 4.16 5.11 -6.22
C MET A 161 5.08 4.40 -7.20
N ILE A 162 4.61 4.14 -8.43
CA ILE A 162 5.38 3.45 -9.48
C ILE A 162 6.62 4.29 -9.87
N ASN A 163 6.43 5.58 -10.17
CA ASN A 163 7.52 6.44 -10.60
C ASN A 163 8.55 6.70 -9.50
N SER A 164 8.13 6.70 -8.24
CA SER A 164 9.05 6.88 -7.11
C SER A 164 9.84 5.61 -6.80
N ASP A 165 9.28 4.44 -7.08
CA ASP A 165 9.96 3.14 -7.00
C ASP A 165 10.93 2.91 -8.17
N ASP A 166 10.56 3.33 -9.38
CA ASP A 166 11.48 3.33 -10.55
C ASP A 166 12.57 4.40 -10.43
N GLY A 167 12.24 5.53 -9.81
CA GLY A 167 13.16 6.63 -9.57
C GLY A 167 14.11 6.33 -8.41
N LEU A 168 15.36 6.77 -8.52
CA LEU A 168 16.33 6.72 -7.41
C LEU A 168 16.01 7.76 -6.31
N LYS A 169 14.74 7.92 -5.94
CA LYS A 169 14.32 8.83 -4.87
C LYS A 169 14.71 8.27 -3.51
N CYS A 170 15.19 9.15 -2.63
CA CYS A 170 15.54 8.79 -1.27
C CYS A 170 14.33 8.91 -0.34
N CYS A 171 14.20 8.00 0.63
CA CYS A 171 13.08 8.00 1.58
C CYS A 171 13.13 9.15 2.59
N ASP A 172 14.28 9.78 2.79
CA ASP A 172 14.53 10.91 3.69
C ASP A 172 14.35 12.28 3.01
N ASP A 173 13.98 12.31 1.72
CA ASP A 173 13.76 13.55 0.99
C ASP A 173 12.43 14.22 1.37
N VAL A 174 12.50 15.21 2.25
CA VAL A 174 11.39 16.09 2.65
C VAL A 174 10.65 16.68 1.45
N GLN A 175 11.37 17.02 0.37
CA GLN A 175 10.76 17.65 -0.80
C GLN A 175 9.80 16.70 -1.51
N THR A 176 10.10 15.40 -1.55
CA THR A 176 9.25 14.37 -2.14
C THR A 176 7.87 14.33 -1.48
N TYR A 177 7.80 14.28 -0.15
CA TYR A 177 6.51 14.22 0.57
C TYR A 177 5.73 15.54 0.51
N TYR A 178 6.45 16.67 0.56
CA TYR A 178 5.84 17.99 0.42
C TYR A 178 5.20 18.19 -0.95
N GLN A 179 5.90 17.82 -2.04
CA GLN A 179 5.35 17.90 -3.40
C GLN A 179 4.19 16.93 -3.62
N PHE A 180 4.30 15.72 -3.07
CA PHE A 180 3.24 14.73 -3.15
C PHE A 180 1.97 15.23 -2.46
N SER A 181 2.10 15.79 -1.26
CA SER A 181 0.98 16.39 -0.52
C SER A 181 0.39 17.62 -1.21
N TYR A 182 1.25 18.47 -1.77
CA TYR A 182 0.81 19.63 -2.56
C TYR A 182 -0.06 19.18 -3.75
N ALA A 183 0.41 18.22 -4.54
CA ALA A 183 -0.34 17.75 -5.70
C ALA A 183 -1.67 17.08 -5.29
N MET A 184 -1.68 16.27 -4.22
CA MET A 184 -2.92 15.71 -3.69
C MET A 184 -3.92 16.81 -3.28
N ALA A 185 -3.47 17.86 -2.59
CA ALA A 185 -4.32 18.98 -2.22
C ALA A 185 -4.94 19.70 -3.44
N GLN A 186 -4.13 19.94 -4.48
CA GLN A 186 -4.60 20.54 -5.73
C GLN A 186 -5.64 19.65 -6.44
N LEU A 187 -5.36 18.35 -6.56
CA LEU A 187 -6.24 17.40 -7.23
C LEU A 187 -7.56 17.21 -6.49
N MET A 188 -7.54 17.28 -5.16
CA MET A 188 -8.74 17.27 -4.32
C MET A 188 -9.57 18.55 -4.45
N GLY A 189 -9.00 19.63 -5.01
CA GLY A 189 -9.69 20.91 -5.21
C GLY A 189 -9.61 21.88 -4.03
N HIS A 190 -8.65 21.68 -3.13
CA HIS A 190 -8.42 22.52 -1.94
C HIS A 190 -7.08 23.24 -2.02
N SER A 191 -6.86 23.96 -3.12
CA SER A 191 -5.63 24.74 -3.35
C SER A 191 -5.41 25.88 -2.36
N ASP A 192 -6.48 26.29 -1.68
CA ASP A 192 -6.54 27.31 -0.64
C ASP A 192 -6.23 26.75 0.76
N ARG A 193 -6.38 25.44 0.99
CA ARG A 193 -5.98 24.81 2.26
C ARG A 193 -4.46 24.81 2.38
N ARG A 194 -3.98 25.14 3.59
CA ARG A 194 -2.57 25.01 3.93
C ARG A 194 -2.23 23.54 4.11
N ILE A 195 -1.29 23.04 3.32
CA ILE A 195 -0.70 21.71 3.51
C ILE A 195 0.33 21.73 4.64
N PRO A 196 0.68 20.57 5.23
CA PRO A 196 1.78 20.45 6.17
C PRO A 196 3.07 21.08 5.62
N THR A 197 3.79 21.78 6.50
CA THR A 197 5.02 22.48 6.10
C THR A 197 6.17 21.49 5.89
N LYS A 198 7.23 21.93 5.22
CA LYS A 198 8.49 21.16 5.14
C LYS A 198 9.02 20.79 6.52
N GLN A 199 8.92 21.70 7.50
CA GLN A 199 9.32 21.42 8.88
C GLN A 199 8.49 20.29 9.50
N THR A 200 7.18 20.26 9.22
CA THR A 200 6.30 19.16 9.67
C THR A 200 6.77 17.82 9.10
N PHE A 201 7.11 17.77 7.81
CA PHE A 201 7.66 16.56 7.19
C PHE A 201 9.04 16.17 7.73
N SER A 202 9.93 17.13 8.01
CA SER A 202 11.22 16.86 8.64
C SER A 202 11.05 16.19 10.01
N VAL A 203 10.13 16.69 10.84
CA VAL A 203 9.82 16.08 12.14
C VAL A 203 9.20 14.68 11.96
N TRP A 204 8.27 14.53 11.02
CA TRP A 204 7.62 13.26 10.71
C TRP A 204 8.61 12.17 10.25
N LEU A 205 9.61 12.54 9.45
CA LEU A 205 10.69 11.65 9.01
C LEU A 205 11.66 11.30 10.15
N ALA A 206 12.05 12.29 10.96
CA ALA A 206 12.96 12.07 12.10
C ALA A 206 12.38 11.10 13.15
N GLN A 207 11.05 11.00 13.26
CA GLN A 207 10.39 10.00 14.12
C GLN A 207 10.48 8.57 13.58
N ARG A 208 10.86 8.39 12.31
CA ARG A 208 10.90 7.09 11.61
C ARG A 208 12.33 6.56 11.44
N GLU A 209 13.34 7.41 11.45
CA GLU A 209 14.76 7.02 11.48
C GLU A 209 15.14 6.06 12.64
N PRO A 210 14.61 6.20 13.87
CA PRO A 210 14.92 5.29 14.98
C PRO A 210 14.43 3.85 14.77
N GLN A 211 13.52 3.60 13.83
CA GLN A 211 13.00 2.26 13.55
C GLN A 211 13.84 1.47 12.55
N GLN A 212 14.72 2.11 11.77
CA GLN A 212 15.59 1.42 10.81
C GLN A 212 16.84 0.81 11.46
N THR A 213 17.34 1.39 12.56
CA THR A 213 18.58 0.92 13.23
C THR A 213 18.39 -0.35 14.06
N ASN A 214 17.17 -0.66 14.50
CA ASN A 214 16.87 -1.84 15.33
C ASN A 214 16.36 -3.07 14.56
N ALA A 215 16.08 -2.96 13.26
CA ALA A 215 15.61 -4.07 12.42
C ALA A 215 16.73 -4.71 11.56
N ALA A 216 17.96 -4.20 11.67
CA ALA A 216 19.14 -4.67 10.94
C ALA A 216 20.14 -5.46 11.83
N ALA A 217 19.72 -5.88 13.03
CA ALA A 217 20.51 -6.69 13.97
C ALA A 217 19.91 -8.10 14.13
#